data_AF-A0AAV4CDK3-F1
#
_entry.id   AF-A0AAV4CDK3-F1
#
_cell.length_a   1.000
_cell.length_b   1.000
_cell.length_c   1.000
_cell.angle_alpha   90.00
_cell.angle_beta   90.00
_cell.angle_gamma   90.00
#
_symmetry.space_group_name_H-M   'P 1'
#
loop_
_entity.id
_entity.type
_entity.pdbx_description
1 polymer ?
#
loop_
_entity_poly.entity_id
_entity_poly.type
_entity_poly.pdbx_seq_one_letter_code
_entity_poly.pdbx_strand_id
1 'polypeptide(L)'
;MVKSRKVGVGQPDILVIGQLFKCAGLRILTIWHNGQGNPPSMGIAPQLQSTAENIKDIFYDTRGPPPTIERTVEGPAILKEEEKHVLSKIKQRKATGPDNIPVEAIKALEDFGITEVTNLMNTMYNTGELPKDMRKSMFITLPKQPRTTERDQQRKISLMNPLTKILLRIVMKRVRNN
;
A
#
# COMPACT_ATOMS: atom_id res chain seq x y z
N MET A 1 -32.38 0.84 19.95
CA MET A 1 -32.67 0.92 18.50
C MET A 1 -31.50 1.60 17.79
N VAL A 2 -30.43 0.86 17.49
CA VAL A 2 -29.19 1.41 16.91
C VAL A 2 -29.21 1.14 15.42
N LYS A 3 -29.23 2.20 14.60
CA LYS A 3 -29.23 2.13 13.14
C LYS A 3 -27.91 1.52 12.63
N SER A 4 -27.97 0.32 12.07
CA SER A 4 -26.90 -0.25 11.25
C SER A 4 -26.66 0.63 10.03
N ARG A 5 -25.53 1.33 9.98
CA ARG A 5 -25.07 2.04 8.79
C ARG A 5 -24.44 1.02 7.84
N LYS A 6 -25.07 0.80 6.69
CA LYS A 6 -24.46 0.09 5.57
C LYS A 6 -23.16 0.82 5.19
N VAL A 7 -22.02 0.17 5.34
CA VAL A 7 -20.76 0.64 4.76
C VAL A 7 -20.85 0.36 3.27
N GLY A 8 -21.16 1.39 2.49
CA GLY A 8 -21.16 1.30 1.03
C GLY A 8 -19.77 0.91 0.56
N VAL A 9 -19.68 -0.20 -0.18
CA VAL A 9 -18.48 -0.58 -0.91
C VAL A 9 -18.33 0.41 -2.06
N GLY A 10 -17.58 1.50 -1.82
CA GLY A 10 -17.16 2.40 -2.87
C GLY A 10 -16.21 1.65 -3.80
N GLN A 11 -16.57 1.56 -5.08
CA GLN A 11 -15.66 1.11 -6.13
C GLN A 11 -14.40 1.99 -6.12
N PRO A 12 -13.19 1.43 -6.31
CA PRO A 12 -12.01 2.27 -6.48
C PRO A 12 -12.07 2.96 -7.84
N ASP A 13 -12.13 4.30 -7.83
CA ASP A 13 -11.99 5.15 -9.00
C ASP A 13 -10.59 4.93 -9.62
N ILE A 14 -10.53 4.35 -10.82
CA ILE A 14 -9.29 4.05 -11.55
C ILE A 14 -9.16 5.03 -12.71
N LEU A 15 -8.26 6.01 -12.58
CA LEU A 15 -7.89 6.97 -13.63
C LEU A 15 -6.40 6.82 -13.98
N VAL A 16 -6.09 6.75 -15.28
CA VAL A 16 -4.77 6.41 -15.82
C VAL A 16 -4.10 7.65 -16.43
N ILE A 17 -3.03 8.16 -15.82
CA ILE A 17 -2.16 9.18 -16.41
C ILE A 17 -0.70 8.81 -16.11
N GLY A 18 0.15 8.76 -17.13
CA GLY A 18 1.54 8.27 -17.05
C GLY A 18 2.57 9.38 -17.23
N GLN A 19 3.64 9.34 -16.42
CA GLN A 19 4.86 10.11 -16.66
C GLN A 19 6.09 9.22 -16.47
N LEU A 20 7.08 9.39 -17.34
CA LEU A 20 8.25 8.52 -17.47
C LEU A 20 9.45 9.12 -16.73
N PHE A 21 9.92 8.49 -15.65
CA PHE A 21 11.20 8.87 -15.01
C PHE A 21 12.30 7.84 -15.35
N LYS A 22 13.47 8.33 -15.75
CA LYS A 22 14.69 7.53 -15.94
C LYS A 22 15.53 7.60 -14.66
N CYS A 23 15.62 6.51 -13.92
CA CYS A 23 16.68 6.30 -12.93
C CYS A 23 17.32 4.92 -13.18
N ALA A 24 18.65 4.90 -13.30
CA ALA A 24 19.50 3.69 -13.33
C ALA A 24 19.08 2.57 -14.31
N GLY A 25 18.68 2.92 -15.54
CA GLY A 25 18.42 1.93 -16.60
C GLY A 25 17.12 1.12 -16.46
N LEU A 26 16.31 1.33 -15.41
CA LEU A 26 14.96 0.77 -15.32
C LEU A 26 13.91 1.78 -15.80
N ARG A 27 13.05 1.35 -16.72
CA ARG A 27 11.80 2.05 -17.04
C ARG A 27 10.81 1.80 -15.90
N ILE A 28 10.72 2.74 -14.97
CA ILE A 28 9.77 2.69 -13.85
C ILE A 28 8.50 3.41 -14.28
N LEU A 29 7.37 2.70 -14.21
CA LEU A 29 6.05 3.24 -14.50
C LEU A 29 5.34 3.56 -13.18
N THR A 30 5.03 4.83 -12.95
CA THR A 30 4.44 5.34 -11.70
C THR A 30 2.97 5.71 -11.96
N ILE A 31 2.04 5.21 -11.12
CA ILE A 31 0.59 5.49 -11.20
C ILE A 31 0.19 6.33 -9.98
N TRP A 32 -0.42 7.50 -10.19
CA TRP A 32 -0.89 8.45 -9.16
C TRP A 32 -2.42 8.51 -9.07
N HIS A 33 -2.99 8.96 -7.93
CA HIS A 33 -4.44 9.17 -7.75
C HIS A 33 -4.81 10.55 -7.16
N ASN A 34 -5.74 11.23 -7.86
CA ASN A 34 -6.52 12.47 -7.63
C ASN A 34 -5.87 13.86 -7.83
N GLY A 35 -6.17 14.49 -8.98
CA GLY A 35 -7.35 15.38 -9.09
C GLY A 35 -7.13 16.89 -8.91
N GLN A 36 -6.52 17.56 -9.89
CA GLN A 36 -6.85 18.92 -10.40
C GLN A 36 -5.93 19.19 -11.60
N GLY A 37 -6.43 19.01 -12.83
CA GLY A 37 -5.67 19.27 -14.05
C GLY A 37 -6.11 18.34 -15.19
N ASN A 38 -6.71 18.91 -16.23
CA ASN A 38 -7.14 18.16 -17.41
C ASN A 38 -5.91 17.47 -18.04
N PRO A 39 -5.93 16.15 -18.33
CA PRO A 39 -4.78 15.48 -18.92
C PRO A 39 -4.46 16.06 -20.30
N PRO A 40 -3.18 16.29 -20.65
CA PRO A 40 -2.80 16.65 -22.01
C PRO A 40 -3.27 15.55 -22.96
N SER A 41 -3.85 15.94 -24.09
CA SER A 41 -4.45 15.11 -25.13
C SER A 41 -3.43 14.25 -25.89
N MET A 42 -2.72 13.38 -25.18
CA MET A 42 -1.79 12.41 -25.74
C MET A 42 -2.26 11.03 -25.31
N GLY A 43 -2.68 10.22 -26.30
CA GLY A 43 -3.28 8.92 -26.09
C GLY A 43 -2.50 8.07 -25.07
N ILE A 44 -3.22 7.45 -24.16
CA ILE A 44 -2.67 6.49 -23.21
C ILE A 44 -2.02 5.37 -24.02
N ALA A 45 -0.72 5.13 -23.81
CA ALA A 45 -0.03 4.08 -24.54
C ALA A 45 -0.72 2.71 -24.28
N PRO A 46 -0.91 1.85 -25.29
CA PRO A 46 -1.71 0.61 -25.16
C PRO A 46 -1.31 -0.28 -23.97
N GLN A 47 -0.02 -0.30 -23.64
CA GLN A 47 0.53 -1.01 -22.49
C GLN A 47 0.03 -0.50 -21.13
N LEU A 48 -0.31 0.79 -21.01
CA LEU A 48 -0.87 1.39 -19.79
C LEU A 48 -2.32 0.98 -19.57
N GLN A 49 -3.11 0.96 -20.65
CA GLN A 49 -4.50 0.51 -20.64
C GLN A 49 -4.58 -0.96 -20.19
N SER A 50 -3.77 -1.83 -20.81
CA SER A 50 -3.67 -3.24 -20.45
C SER A 50 -3.22 -3.43 -19.00
N THR A 51 -2.26 -2.63 -18.52
CA THR A 51 -1.80 -2.70 -17.12
C THR A 51 -2.92 -2.34 -16.14
N ALA A 52 -3.73 -1.31 -16.42
CA ALA A 52 -4.82 -0.88 -15.56
C ALA A 52 -5.93 -1.94 -15.46
N GLU A 53 -6.32 -2.54 -16.59
CA GLU A 53 -7.27 -3.66 -16.62
C GLU A 53 -6.72 -4.87 -15.85
N ASN A 54 -5.44 -5.17 -16.05
CA ASN A 54 -4.77 -6.27 -15.35
C ASN A 54 -4.64 -6.08 -13.84
N ILE A 55 -4.71 -4.85 -13.33
CA ILE A 55 -4.66 -4.55 -11.89
C ILE A 55 -6.04 -4.73 -11.28
N LYS A 56 -7.13 -4.39 -11.99
CA LYS A 56 -8.51 -4.60 -11.51
C LYS A 56 -8.73 -6.05 -11.08
N ASP A 57 -8.17 -6.99 -11.83
CA ASP A 57 -8.28 -8.41 -11.53
C ASP A 57 -7.64 -8.84 -10.19
N ILE A 58 -6.69 -8.07 -9.68
CA ILE A 58 -6.00 -8.40 -8.42
C ILE A 58 -6.86 -8.03 -7.21
N PHE A 59 -7.76 -7.06 -7.39
CA PHE A 59 -8.53 -6.46 -6.31
C PHE A 59 -9.94 -7.00 -6.16
N TYR A 60 -10.45 -7.78 -7.13
CA TYR A 60 -11.69 -8.51 -6.88
C TYR A 60 -11.42 -9.56 -5.81
N ASP A 61 -12.17 -9.51 -4.71
CA ASP A 61 -12.21 -10.61 -3.77
C ASP A 61 -13.30 -11.57 -4.24
N THR A 62 -12.89 -12.66 -4.89
CA THR A 62 -13.81 -13.75 -5.28
C THR A 62 -14.12 -14.70 -4.13
N ARG A 63 -13.51 -14.50 -2.95
CA ARG A 63 -13.89 -15.23 -1.75
C ARG A 63 -15.28 -14.74 -1.35
N GLY A 64 -16.04 -15.61 -0.66
CA GLY A 64 -17.42 -15.32 -0.25
C GLY A 64 -17.56 -14.02 0.57
N PRO A 65 -18.79 -13.67 1.00
CA PRO A 65 -19.01 -12.45 1.74
C PRO A 65 -18.02 -12.33 2.91
N PRO A 66 -17.46 -11.14 3.16
CA PRO A 66 -16.48 -10.95 4.22
C PRO A 66 -17.07 -11.46 5.54
N PRO A 67 -16.30 -12.21 6.34
CA PRO A 67 -16.81 -12.75 7.59
C PRO A 67 -17.31 -11.63 8.49
N THR A 68 -18.41 -11.87 9.20
CA THR A 68 -18.87 -10.97 10.24
C THR A 68 -17.86 -11.03 11.39
N ILE A 69 -17.01 -10.01 11.50
CA ILE A 69 -16.05 -9.89 12.60
C ILE A 69 -16.77 -9.27 13.79
N GLU A 70 -17.15 -10.09 14.77
CA GLU A 70 -17.59 -9.60 16.07
C GLU A 70 -16.36 -9.11 16.85
N ARG A 71 -16.36 -7.85 17.31
CA ARG A 71 -15.27 -7.29 18.13
C ARG A 71 -15.41 -7.83 19.55
N THR A 72 -14.98 -9.05 19.80
CA THR A 72 -15.22 -9.73 21.08
C THR A 72 -14.09 -9.54 22.10
N VAL A 73 -12.89 -9.15 21.68
CA VAL A 73 -11.74 -8.89 22.58
C VAL A 73 -10.84 -7.79 22.00
N GLU A 74 -10.53 -6.74 22.78
CA GLU A 74 -9.47 -5.80 22.41
C GLU A 74 -8.10 -6.48 22.55
N GLY A 75 -7.32 -6.49 21.47
CA GLY A 75 -5.96 -7.03 21.51
C GLY A 75 -5.00 -6.10 22.26
N PRO A 76 -3.82 -6.60 22.69
CA PRO A 76 -2.85 -5.78 23.41
C PRO A 76 -2.36 -4.62 22.54
N ALA A 77 -2.09 -3.47 23.17
CA ALA A 77 -1.53 -2.31 22.49
C ALA A 77 -0.20 -2.65 21.81
N ILE A 78 0.11 -1.98 20.71
CA ILE A 78 1.39 -2.07 20.01
C ILE A 78 2.47 -1.41 20.87
N LEU A 79 3.51 -2.18 21.19
CA LEU A 79 4.63 -1.74 22.01
C LEU A 79 5.72 -1.08 21.17
N LYS A 80 6.41 -0.09 21.74
CA LYS A 80 7.54 0.60 21.06
C LYS A 80 8.67 -0.38 20.72
N GLU A 81 8.87 -1.40 21.54
CA GLU A 81 9.86 -2.45 21.36
C GLU A 81 9.55 -3.31 20.11
N GLU A 82 8.27 -3.57 19.83
CA GLU A 82 7.86 -4.25 18.61
C GLU A 82 8.20 -3.41 17.38
N GLU A 83 7.94 -2.11 17.46
CA GLU A 83 8.26 -1.18 16.37
C GLU A 83 9.77 -1.06 16.15
N LYS A 84 10.56 -0.85 17.22
CA LYS A 84 12.03 -0.84 17.18
C LYS A 84 12.58 -2.10 16.51
N HIS A 85 12.05 -3.26 16.89
CA HIS A 85 12.43 -4.54 16.30
C HIS A 85 12.05 -4.67 14.83
N VAL A 86 10.91 -4.14 14.41
CA VAL A 86 10.51 -4.14 13.01
C VAL A 86 11.39 -3.20 12.19
N LEU A 87 11.63 -1.99 12.69
CA LEU A 87 12.49 -1.00 12.04
C LEU A 87 13.92 -1.51 11.86
N SER A 88 14.50 -2.19 12.86
CA SER A 88 15.84 -2.77 12.72
C SER A 88 15.92 -3.82 11.60
N LYS A 89 14.84 -4.56 11.36
CA LYS A 89 14.75 -5.59 10.31
C LYS A 89 14.33 -5.07 8.93
N ILE A 90 13.86 -3.83 8.81
CA ILE A 90 13.50 -3.27 7.51
C ILE A 90 14.76 -2.81 6.78
N LYS A 91 14.98 -3.38 5.58
CA LYS A 91 16.06 -2.99 4.67
C LYS A 91 15.84 -1.57 4.17
N GLN A 92 16.92 -0.80 4.18
CA GLN A 92 17.01 0.54 3.60
C GLN A 92 17.20 0.47 2.07
N ARG A 93 17.16 1.64 1.43
CA ARG A 93 17.35 1.92 -0.01
C ARG A 93 16.36 1.14 -0.86
N LYS A 94 15.10 1.15 -0.43
CA LYS A 94 13.98 0.53 -1.15
C LYS A 94 13.14 1.61 -1.82
N ALA A 95 12.48 1.22 -2.90
CA ALA A 95 11.50 2.07 -3.56
C ALA A 95 10.41 2.49 -2.56
N THR A 96 10.05 3.76 -2.60
CA THR A 96 9.02 4.37 -1.77
C THR A 96 7.63 4.03 -2.28
N GLY A 97 6.64 4.20 -1.41
CA GLY A 97 5.24 4.16 -1.81
C GLY A 97 4.82 5.42 -2.57
N PRO A 98 3.51 5.60 -2.80
CA PRO A 98 2.96 6.78 -3.47
C PRO A 98 3.15 8.08 -2.68
N ASP A 99 3.47 7.98 -1.40
CA ASP A 99 3.78 9.10 -0.50
C ASP A 99 5.22 9.64 -0.66
N ASN A 100 6.09 8.91 -1.39
CA ASN A 100 7.51 9.24 -1.57
C ASN A 100 8.31 9.37 -0.25
N ILE A 101 7.80 8.80 0.85
CA ILE A 101 8.50 8.79 2.14
C ILE A 101 9.38 7.53 2.20
N PRO A 102 10.71 7.66 2.38
CA PRO A 102 11.58 6.51 2.61
C PRO A 102 11.53 6.06 4.08
N VAL A 103 11.80 4.77 4.34
CA VAL A 103 11.86 4.26 5.72
C VAL A 103 13.00 4.90 6.54
N GLU A 104 14.02 5.37 5.84
CA GLU A 104 15.14 6.13 6.37
C GLU A 104 14.69 7.43 7.03
N ALA A 105 13.66 8.10 6.50
CA ALA A 105 13.11 9.30 7.12
C ALA A 105 12.51 8.97 8.50
N ILE A 106 11.81 7.84 8.62
CA ILE A 106 11.26 7.38 9.90
C ILE A 106 12.39 7.03 10.87
N LYS A 107 13.43 6.34 10.39
CA LYS A 107 14.60 5.98 11.22
C LYS A 107 15.40 7.18 11.69
N ALA A 108 15.48 8.25 10.88
CA ALA A 108 16.20 9.47 11.22
C ALA A 108 15.55 10.27 12.36
N LEU A 109 14.26 10.02 12.64
CA LEU A 109 13.54 10.63 13.76
C LEU A 109 13.77 9.91 15.10
N GLU A 110 14.52 8.79 15.09
CA GLU A 110 14.90 8.03 16.29
C GLU A 110 13.72 7.76 17.25
N ASP A 111 13.91 7.96 18.55
CA ASP A 111 12.90 7.67 19.58
C ASP A 111 11.65 8.55 19.46
N PHE A 112 11.78 9.77 18.94
CA PHE A 112 10.64 10.63 18.67
C PHE A 112 9.77 10.02 17.57
N GLY A 113 10.38 9.62 16.44
CA GLY A 113 9.68 8.97 15.33
C GLY A 113 8.98 7.69 15.75
N ILE A 114 9.67 6.85 16.53
CA ILE A 114 9.09 5.60 17.06
C ILE A 114 7.89 5.91 17.95
N THR A 115 7.98 6.92 18.81
CA THR A 115 6.87 7.28 19.71
C THR A 115 5.64 7.73 18.92
N GLU A 116 5.83 8.63 17.96
CA GLU A 116 4.73 9.17 17.16
C GLU A 116 4.10 8.10 16.26
N VAL A 117 4.91 7.27 15.62
CA VAL A 117 4.40 6.17 14.78
C VAL A 117 3.68 5.14 15.66
N THR A 118 4.22 4.74 16.81
CA THR A 118 3.53 3.82 17.73
C THR A 118 2.18 4.37 18.19
N ASN A 119 2.11 5.67 18.51
CA ASN A 119 0.86 6.33 18.89
C ASN A 119 -0.15 6.27 17.74
N LEU A 120 0.25 6.65 16.53
CA LEU A 120 -0.58 6.57 15.33
C LEU A 120 -1.08 5.14 15.07
N MET A 121 -0.21 4.14 15.19
CA MET A 121 -0.55 2.72 15.01
C MET A 121 -1.57 2.25 16.03
N ASN A 122 -1.41 2.63 17.30
CA ASN A 122 -2.37 2.31 18.36
C ASN A 122 -3.73 2.99 18.15
N THR A 123 -3.75 4.25 17.71
CA THR A 123 -5.00 4.94 17.34
C THR A 123 -5.73 4.19 16.22
N MET A 124 -5.02 3.79 15.16
CA MET A 124 -5.60 3.01 14.06
C MET A 124 -6.06 1.63 14.52
N TYR A 125 -5.30 0.97 15.38
CA TYR A 125 -5.63 -0.36 15.92
C TYR A 125 -6.91 -0.33 16.75
N ASN A 126 -7.06 0.68 17.61
CA ASN A 126 -8.23 0.83 18.48
C ASN A 126 -9.48 1.25 17.69
N THR A 127 -9.34 2.21 16.77
CA THR A 127 -10.47 2.67 15.93
C THR A 127 -10.87 1.62 14.90
N GLY A 128 -9.91 0.85 14.37
CA GLY A 128 -10.08 -0.02 13.21
C GLY A 128 -10.11 0.76 11.88
N GLU A 129 -9.76 2.05 11.91
CA GLU A 129 -9.79 2.91 10.73
C GLU A 129 -8.38 3.25 10.24
N LEU A 130 -8.06 2.88 8.99
CA LEU A 130 -6.82 3.28 8.33
C LEU A 130 -6.98 4.61 7.57
N PRO A 131 -6.03 5.55 7.61
CA PRO A 131 -6.03 6.73 6.76
C PRO A 131 -6.11 6.37 5.27
N LYS A 132 -6.80 7.19 4.47
CA LYS A 132 -6.97 6.94 3.03
C LYS A 132 -5.63 6.80 2.31
N ASP A 133 -4.63 7.59 2.67
CA ASP A 133 -3.31 7.54 2.03
C ASP A 133 -2.52 6.28 2.36
N MET A 134 -2.72 5.71 3.55
CA MET A 134 -2.11 4.44 3.94
C MET A 134 -2.72 3.23 3.23
N ARG A 135 -3.92 3.38 2.65
CA ARG A 135 -4.59 2.37 1.82
C ARG A 135 -4.15 2.41 0.35
N LYS A 136 -3.44 3.47 -0.07
CA LYS A 136 -2.97 3.61 -1.45
C LYS A 136 -1.68 2.82 -1.65
N SER A 137 -1.54 2.26 -2.85
CA SER A 137 -0.31 1.64 -3.30
C SER A 137 -0.08 1.88 -4.78
N MET A 138 1.18 1.93 -5.18
CA MET A 138 1.59 2.10 -6.57
C MET A 138 1.99 0.76 -7.17
N PHE A 139 1.43 0.42 -8.33
CA PHE A 139 1.76 -0.83 -9.01
C PHE A 139 2.78 -0.60 -10.11
N ILE A 140 3.82 -1.42 -10.09
CA ILE A 140 4.83 -1.50 -11.14
C ILE A 140 4.82 -2.91 -11.72
N THR A 141 4.97 -3.02 -13.03
CA THR A 141 5.06 -4.30 -13.73
C THR A 141 6.47 -4.47 -14.25
N LEU A 142 7.16 -5.52 -13.79
CA LEU A 142 8.52 -5.86 -14.21
C LEU A 142 8.49 -7.13 -15.07
N PRO A 143 9.13 -7.15 -16.25
CA PRO A 143 9.19 -8.37 -17.05
C PRO A 143 10.08 -9.43 -16.38
N LYS A 144 9.67 -10.70 -16.38
CA LYS A 144 10.49 -11.83 -15.89
C LYS A 144 11.63 -12.15 -16.86
N GLN A 145 11.39 -11.96 -18.15
CA GLN A 145 12.36 -12.15 -19.24
C GLN A 145 12.50 -10.88 -20.08
N PRO A 146 13.68 -10.58 -20.64
CA PRO A 146 13.87 -9.38 -21.46
C PRO A 146 12.94 -9.39 -22.69
N ARG A 147 12.31 -8.24 -22.96
CA ARG A 147 11.44 -7.97 -24.12
C ARG A 147 10.11 -8.73 -24.18
N THR A 148 9.69 -9.43 -23.12
CA THR A 148 8.36 -10.05 -23.13
C THR A 148 7.22 -9.05 -22.89
N THR A 149 6.20 -9.12 -23.74
CA THR A 149 4.93 -8.39 -23.63
C THR A 149 3.79 -9.24 -23.04
N GLU A 150 3.97 -10.56 -22.96
CA GLU A 150 2.99 -11.49 -22.38
C GLU A 150 2.74 -11.23 -20.89
N ARG A 151 1.45 -11.25 -20.51
CA ARG A 151 0.95 -10.99 -19.14
C ARG A 151 1.57 -11.93 -18.11
N ASP A 152 1.61 -13.22 -18.41
CA ASP A 152 2.03 -14.26 -17.46
C ASP A 152 3.55 -14.27 -17.21
N GLN A 153 4.29 -13.66 -18.14
CA GLN A 153 5.72 -13.44 -18.02
C GLN A 153 6.07 -12.11 -17.35
N GLN A 154 5.09 -11.41 -16.78
CA GLN A 154 5.32 -10.18 -16.02
C GLN A 154 5.13 -10.41 -14.52
N ARG A 155 5.95 -9.76 -13.71
CA ARG A 155 5.84 -9.70 -12.25
C ARG A 155 5.25 -8.35 -11.86
N LYS A 156 4.06 -8.40 -11.27
CA LYS A 156 3.42 -7.22 -10.69
C LYS A 156 3.98 -7.02 -9.27
N ILE A 157 4.38 -5.80 -8.96
CA ILE A 157 4.89 -5.41 -7.63
C ILE A 157 4.07 -4.22 -7.15
N SER A 158 3.54 -4.33 -5.93
CA SER A 158 2.90 -3.22 -5.23
C SER A 158 3.90 -2.53 -4.33
N LEU A 159 4.03 -1.22 -4.51
CA LEU A 159 4.79 -0.31 -3.67
C LEU A 159 3.83 0.38 -2.71
N MET A 160 3.95 0.04 -1.42
CA MET A 160 3.07 0.49 -0.36
C MET A 160 3.78 1.51 0.53
N ASN A 161 2.98 2.36 1.20
CA ASN A 161 3.44 3.26 2.24
C ASN A 161 4.31 2.52 3.30
N PRO A 162 5.47 3.06 3.71
CA PRO A 162 6.32 2.46 4.74
C PRO A 162 5.62 2.22 6.08
N LEU A 163 4.71 3.11 6.50
CA LEU A 163 3.95 2.98 7.74
C LEU A 163 3.04 1.76 7.69
N THR A 164 2.27 1.59 6.61
CA THR A 164 1.42 0.41 6.41
C THR A 164 2.24 -0.87 6.41
N LYS A 165 3.47 -0.81 5.88
CA LYS A 165 4.41 -1.94 5.88
C LYS A 165 4.92 -2.30 7.27
N ILE A 166 5.17 -1.30 8.12
CA ILE A 166 5.55 -1.49 9.52
C ILE A 166 4.40 -2.17 10.27
N LEU A 167 3.18 -1.62 10.17
CA LEU A 167 1.98 -2.16 10.79
C LEU A 167 1.76 -3.62 10.42
N LEU A 168 1.79 -3.93 9.12
CA LEU A 168 1.61 -5.29 8.62
C LEU A 168 2.65 -6.25 9.19
N ARG A 169 3.91 -5.83 9.33
CA ARG A 169 4.96 -6.68 9.93
C ARG A 169 4.74 -6.94 11.41
N ILE A 170 4.25 -5.96 12.17
CA ILE A 170 3.89 -6.14 13.57
C ILE A 170 2.75 -7.18 13.69
N VAL A 171 1.66 -6.97 12.93
CA VAL A 171 0.51 -7.89 12.93
C VAL A 171 0.92 -9.30 12.51
N MET A 172 1.67 -9.45 11.42
CA MET A 172 2.15 -10.76 10.97
C MET A 172 3.03 -11.45 12.02
N LYS A 173 3.86 -10.70 12.76
CA LYS A 173 4.69 -11.25 13.83
C LYS A 173 3.83 -11.74 14.99
N ARG A 174 2.78 -11.00 15.37
CA ARG A 174 1.82 -11.40 16.40
C ARG A 174 1.06 -12.67 16.00
N VAL A 175 0.54 -12.71 14.77
CA VAL A 175 -0.19 -13.88 14.24
C VAL A 175 0.70 -15.12 14.15
N ARG A 176 1.97 -14.96 13.81
CA ARG A 176 2.92 -16.09 13.72
C ARG A 176 3.38 -16.61 15.09
N ASN A 177 3.39 -15.74 16.10
CA ASN A 177 3.87 -16.06 17.44
C ASN A 177 2.75 -16.49 18.41
N ASN A 178 1.48 -16.40 17.97
CA ASN A 178 0.33 -17.04 18.60
C ASN A 178 0.14 -18.45 18.05
#